data_AF-A0A349HB13-F1
#
_entry.id   AF-A0A349HB13-F1
#
_cell.length_a   1.000
_cell.length_b   1.000
_cell.length_c   1.000
_cell.angle_alpha   90.00
_cell.angle_beta   90.00
_cell.angle_gamma   90.00
#
_symmetry.space_group_name_H-M   'P 1'
#
loop_
_entity.id
_entity.type
_entity.pdbx_description
1 polymer ?
#
loop_
_entity_poly.entity_id
_entity_poly.type
_entity_poly.pdbx_seq_one_letter_code
_entity_poly.pdbx_strand_id
1 'polypeptide(L)'
;MANSLIQLDYQGMPVSFTEEGWFNATVAAERFGKRVDHYLANAETKDYIAALCDGENTRKVGDFIRAKRGRNGGTWFHPDLGVHFARWPDVRFAIWCDRQIRALIAGYHPHYDWKRLRHEATSSFKVMNAVLQLHRQLQGKPSAQHHFINEAKLVNWALTGEFQGLDRERLSAGELDLLAKLEERNAVLIGCGLGRDERKLALRRFTRDWPACGVGSALHQQEVSI
;
A
#
# COMPACT_ATOMS: atom_id res chain seq x y z
N MET A 1 13.89 12.94 -3.11
CA MET A 1 12.97 12.17 -2.25
C MET A 1 13.34 10.71 -2.35
N ALA A 2 13.30 9.93 -1.27
CA ALA A 2 13.59 8.50 -1.36
C ALA A 2 12.45 7.82 -2.12
N ASN A 3 12.67 7.45 -3.39
CA ASN A 3 11.70 6.66 -4.15
C ASN A 3 11.54 5.31 -3.46
N SER A 4 10.42 5.12 -2.77
CA SER A 4 10.02 3.82 -2.27
C SER A 4 9.90 2.88 -3.47
N LEU A 5 10.70 1.82 -3.44
CA LEU A 5 10.73 0.83 -4.50
C LEU A 5 9.63 -0.20 -4.24
N ILE A 6 8.73 -0.37 -5.20
CA ILE A 6 7.63 -1.33 -5.12
C ILE A 6 8.02 -2.55 -5.95
N GLN A 7 8.15 -3.71 -5.33
CA GLN A 7 8.41 -4.96 -6.04
C GLN A 7 7.11 -5.74 -6.22
N LEU A 8 6.77 -6.03 -7.48
CA LEU A 8 5.58 -6.78 -7.87
C LEU A 8 6.01 -8.05 -8.61
N ASP A 9 5.29 -9.15 -8.41
CA ASP A 9 5.60 -10.42 -9.07
C ASP A 9 4.77 -10.61 -10.35
N TYR A 10 5.44 -10.96 -11.43
CA TYR A 10 4.85 -11.42 -12.69
C TYR A 10 5.34 -12.83 -12.99
N GLN A 11 4.54 -13.85 -12.66
CA GLN A 11 4.88 -15.26 -12.96
C GLN A 11 6.24 -15.70 -12.38
N GLY A 12 6.54 -15.32 -11.13
CA GLY A 12 7.85 -15.56 -10.51
C GLY A 12 8.95 -14.61 -10.99
N MET A 13 8.58 -13.53 -11.69
CA MET A 13 9.47 -12.45 -12.06
C MET A 13 9.23 -11.22 -11.17
N PRO A 14 10.17 -10.89 -10.26
CA PRO A 14 10.08 -9.63 -9.52
C PRO A 14 10.38 -8.47 -10.46
N VAL A 15 9.41 -7.57 -10.61
CA VAL A 15 9.51 -6.33 -11.39
C VAL A 15 9.43 -5.16 -10.41
N SER A 16 10.36 -4.24 -10.55
CA SER A 16 10.47 -3.09 -9.64
C SER A 16 9.86 -1.84 -10.27
N PHE A 17 9.02 -1.16 -9.50
CA PHE A 17 8.33 0.07 -9.85
C PHE A 17 8.62 1.17 -8.83
N THR A 18 8.36 2.42 -9.21
CA THR A 18 8.24 3.55 -8.30
C THR A 18 6.77 3.92 -8.12
N GLU A 19 6.45 4.75 -7.12
CA GLU A 19 5.09 5.30 -6.94
C GLU A 19 4.64 6.14 -8.16
N GLU A 20 5.57 6.73 -8.91
CA GLU A 20 5.32 7.46 -10.16
C GLU A 20 5.11 6.53 -11.38
N GLY A 21 5.12 5.20 -11.20
CA GLY A 21 4.93 4.23 -12.27
C GLY A 21 6.16 3.98 -13.15
N TRP A 22 7.32 4.54 -12.80
CA TRP A 22 8.57 4.18 -13.48
C TRP A 22 8.90 2.73 -13.18
N PHE A 23 9.33 1.95 -14.17
CA PHE A 23 9.70 0.56 -13.96
C PHE A 23 11.12 0.25 -14.46
N ASN A 24 11.77 -0.75 -13.85
CA ASN A 24 13.12 -1.15 -14.17
C ASN A 24 13.15 -2.03 -15.43
N ALA A 25 13.52 -1.43 -16.57
CA ALA A 25 13.58 -2.10 -17.86
C ALA A 25 14.74 -3.10 -17.97
N THR A 26 15.86 -2.87 -17.26
CA THR A 26 17.02 -3.77 -17.30
C THR A 26 16.66 -5.14 -16.74
N VAL A 27 16.08 -5.17 -15.54
CA VAL A 27 15.68 -6.42 -14.87
C VAL A 27 14.61 -7.15 -15.70
N ALA A 28 13.66 -6.41 -16.28
CA ALA A 28 12.66 -7.00 -17.15
C ALA A 28 13.29 -7.60 -18.43
N ALA A 29 14.16 -6.86 -19.12
CA ALA A 29 14.81 -7.31 -20.35
C ALA A 29 15.59 -8.62 -20.16
N GLU A 30 16.41 -8.68 -19.11
CA GLU A 30 17.24 -9.85 -18.79
C GLU A 30 16.41 -11.13 -18.65
N ARG A 31 15.24 -11.01 -18.03
CA ARG A 31 14.34 -12.15 -17.80
C ARG A 31 13.67 -12.68 -19.06
N PHE A 32 13.57 -11.88 -20.11
CA PHE A 32 13.15 -12.30 -21.45
C PHE A 32 14.33 -12.66 -22.35
N GLY A 33 15.56 -12.72 -21.82
CA GLY A 33 16.78 -12.97 -22.60
C GLY A 33 17.10 -11.83 -23.57
N LYS A 34 16.61 -10.62 -23.31
CA LYS A 34 16.79 -9.43 -24.15
C LYS A 34 17.68 -8.40 -23.46
N ARG A 35 18.12 -7.39 -24.22
CA ARG A 35 18.88 -6.26 -23.70
C ARG A 35 18.21 -4.93 -24.03
N VAL A 36 18.26 -3.99 -23.09
CA VAL A 36 17.61 -2.67 -23.22
C VAL A 36 18.26 -1.83 -24.32
N ASP A 37 19.58 -1.94 -24.51
CA ASP A 37 20.31 -1.24 -25.57
C ASP A 37 19.84 -1.64 -26.97
N HIS A 38 19.52 -2.93 -27.19
CA HIS A 38 18.95 -3.39 -28.45
C HIS A 38 17.58 -2.75 -28.71
N TYR A 39 16.73 -2.68 -27.68
CA TYR A 39 15.44 -1.99 -27.79
C TYR A 39 15.61 -0.51 -28.16
N LEU A 40 16.55 0.19 -27.50
CA LEU A 40 16.83 1.61 -27.76
C LEU A 40 17.51 1.86 -29.12
N ALA A 41 18.14 0.84 -29.71
CA ALA A 41 18.77 0.95 -31.02
C ALA A 41 17.76 0.87 -32.18
N ASN A 42 16.59 0.27 -31.97
CA ASN A 42 15.54 0.11 -33.00
C ASN A 42 15.05 1.46 -33.52
N ALA A 43 14.86 1.56 -34.84
CA ALA A 43 14.35 2.79 -35.48
C ALA A 43 12.97 3.19 -34.93
N GLU A 44 12.03 2.24 -34.88
CA GLU A 44 10.68 2.46 -34.33
C GLU A 44 10.71 2.99 -32.88
N THR A 45 11.60 2.46 -32.03
CA THR A 45 11.75 2.96 -30.66
C THR A 45 12.26 4.40 -30.63
N LYS A 46 13.19 4.76 -31.52
CA LYS A 46 13.70 6.13 -31.61
C LYS A 46 12.61 7.10 -32.07
N ASP A 47 11.83 6.70 -33.06
CA ASP A 47 10.69 7.48 -33.56
C ASP A 47 9.62 7.65 -32.47
N TYR A 48 9.34 6.60 -31.71
CA TYR A 48 8.42 6.65 -30.56
C TYR A 48 8.91 7.62 -29.47
N ILE A 49 10.19 7.57 -29.10
CA ILE A 49 10.77 8.49 -28.12
C ILE A 49 10.76 9.94 -28.64
N ALA A 50 11.03 10.15 -29.92
CA ALA A 50 10.93 11.48 -30.53
C ALA A 50 9.50 12.02 -30.43
N ALA A 51 8.49 11.20 -30.75
CA ALA A 51 7.09 11.58 -30.62
C ALA A 51 6.69 11.90 -29.17
N LEU A 52 7.21 11.16 -28.18
CA LEU A 52 7.00 11.49 -26.75
C LEU A 52 7.62 12.84 -26.37
N CYS A 53 8.86 13.09 -26.79
CA CYS A 53 9.55 14.36 -26.58
C CYS A 53 8.78 15.54 -27.17
N ASP A 54 8.28 15.39 -28.40
CA ASP A 54 7.49 16.42 -29.08
C ASP A 54 6.16 16.67 -28.34
N GLY A 55 5.47 15.61 -27.89
CA GLY A 55 4.23 15.70 -27.14
C GLY A 55 4.36 16.45 -25.80
N GLU A 56 5.46 16.23 -25.08
CA GLU A 56 5.76 16.89 -23.80
C GLU A 56 6.53 18.21 -23.96
N ASN A 57 6.76 18.66 -25.21
CA ASN A 57 7.55 19.85 -25.55
C ASN A 57 8.92 19.88 -24.84
N THR A 58 9.58 18.72 -24.78
CA THR A 58 10.90 18.54 -24.16
C THR A 58 11.89 17.99 -25.17
N ARG A 59 13.16 18.41 -25.06
CA ARG A 59 14.26 17.80 -25.82
C ARG A 59 15.03 16.78 -24.99
N LYS A 60 14.63 16.56 -23.74
CA LYS A 60 15.38 15.76 -22.77
C LYS A 60 14.84 14.35 -22.77
N VAL A 61 15.52 13.45 -23.47
CA VAL A 61 15.27 11.99 -23.40
C VAL A 61 15.34 11.47 -21.94
N GLY A 62 16.10 12.16 -21.08
CA GLY A 62 16.18 11.87 -19.64
C GLY A 62 14.85 11.96 -18.88
N ASP A 63 13.86 12.67 -19.44
CA ASP A 63 12.50 12.75 -18.87
C ASP A 63 11.75 11.41 -19.04
N PHE A 64 12.15 10.59 -20.02
CA PHE A 64 11.57 9.27 -20.28
C PHE A 64 12.48 8.10 -19.89
N ILE A 65 13.79 8.32 -19.81
CA ILE A 65 14.80 7.29 -19.53
C ILE A 65 15.75 7.75 -18.44
N ARG A 66 15.82 6.99 -17.33
CA ARG A 66 16.74 7.28 -16.22
C ARG A 66 17.67 6.11 -15.98
N ALA A 67 18.98 6.33 -16.15
CA ALA A 67 19.99 5.35 -15.78
C ALA A 67 20.45 5.57 -14.34
N LYS A 68 20.42 4.52 -13.52
CA LYS A 68 20.90 4.55 -12.13
C LYS A 68 22.00 3.49 -11.93
N ARG A 69 23.11 3.89 -11.33
CA ARG A 69 24.21 2.98 -10.95
C ARG A 69 24.09 2.54 -9.49
N GLY A 70 24.65 1.38 -9.15
CA GLY A 70 24.71 0.85 -7.78
C GLY A 70 23.51 -0.03 -7.39
N ARG A 71 23.21 -0.10 -6.08
CA ARG A 71 22.12 -0.93 -5.54
C ARG A 71 20.76 -0.49 -6.11
N ASN A 72 19.98 -1.45 -6.61
CA ASN A 72 18.74 -1.22 -7.37
C ASN A 72 18.98 -0.34 -8.62
N GLY A 73 20.17 -0.47 -9.22
CA GLY A 73 20.53 0.17 -10.49
C GLY A 73 19.82 -0.46 -11.69
N GLY A 74 20.03 0.17 -12.85
CA GLY A 74 19.41 -0.21 -14.10
C GLY A 74 18.91 0.99 -14.89
N THR A 75 18.35 0.70 -16.05
CA THR A 75 17.64 1.67 -16.88
C THR A 75 16.17 1.64 -16.50
N TRP A 76 15.66 2.78 -16.07
CA TRP A 76 14.29 3.00 -15.67
C TRP A 76 13.55 3.73 -16.78
N PHE A 77 12.35 3.27 -17.11
CA PHE A 77 11.50 3.91 -18.11
C PHE A 77 10.29 4.54 -17.47
N HIS A 78 9.98 5.74 -17.96
CA HIS A 78 8.74 6.46 -17.68
C HIS A 78 7.53 5.62 -18.11
N PRO A 79 6.38 5.69 -17.42
CA PRO A 79 5.12 5.03 -17.79
C PRO A 79 4.84 4.95 -19.30
N ASP A 80 4.89 6.09 -19.99
CA ASP A 80 4.54 6.18 -21.41
C ASP A 80 5.52 5.46 -22.34
N LEU A 81 6.80 5.37 -21.95
CA LEU A 81 7.79 4.57 -22.66
C LEU A 81 7.76 3.12 -22.20
N GLY A 82 7.41 2.89 -20.94
CA GLY A 82 7.59 1.61 -20.30
C GLY A 82 6.60 0.56 -20.75
N VAL A 83 5.34 0.95 -20.97
CA VAL A 83 4.33 0.05 -21.57
C VAL A 83 4.71 -0.29 -23.02
N HIS A 84 5.21 0.68 -23.79
CA HIS A 84 5.69 0.43 -25.15
C HIS A 84 6.86 -0.57 -25.14
N PHE A 85 7.85 -0.35 -24.28
CA PHE A 85 8.93 -1.31 -24.08
C PHE A 85 8.42 -2.69 -23.70
N ALA A 86 7.47 -2.79 -22.76
CA ALA A 86 6.98 -4.07 -22.27
C ALA A 86 6.26 -4.90 -23.35
N ARG A 87 5.74 -4.27 -24.42
CA ARG A 87 5.15 -4.97 -25.58
C ARG A 87 6.19 -5.68 -26.45
N TRP A 88 7.42 -5.15 -26.51
CA TRP A 88 8.50 -5.70 -27.32
C TRP A 88 8.98 -7.10 -26.88
N PRO A 89 9.13 -7.42 -25.57
CA PRO A 89 9.39 -8.78 -25.12
C PRO A 89 8.17 -9.69 -25.14
N ASP A 90 7.02 -9.24 -24.64
CA ASP A 90 5.81 -10.07 -24.51
C ASP A 90 4.53 -9.22 -24.33
N VAL A 91 3.48 -9.51 -25.09
CA VAL A 91 2.22 -8.74 -25.04
C VAL A 91 1.50 -8.92 -23.69
N ARG A 92 1.54 -10.12 -23.09
CA ARG A 92 0.88 -10.36 -21.79
C ARG A 92 1.57 -9.59 -20.67
N PHE A 93 2.90 -9.53 -20.71
CA PHE A 93 3.71 -8.71 -19.81
C PHE A 93 3.36 -7.24 -19.93
N ALA A 94 3.19 -6.73 -21.16
CA ALA A 94 2.77 -5.34 -21.37
C ALA A 94 1.41 -5.00 -20.77
N ILE A 95 0.42 -5.87 -20.95
CA ILE A 95 -0.92 -5.69 -20.37
C ILE A 95 -0.83 -5.69 -18.84
N TRP A 96 -0.01 -6.57 -18.27
CA TRP A 96 0.22 -6.60 -16.84
C TRP A 96 0.89 -5.31 -16.34
N CYS A 97 1.98 -4.86 -16.98
CA CYS A 97 2.67 -3.61 -16.65
C CYS A 97 1.74 -2.39 -16.74
N ASP A 98 0.95 -2.27 -17.81
CA ASP A 98 -0.04 -1.19 -17.98
C ASP A 98 -1.03 -1.14 -16.80
N ARG A 99 -1.55 -2.29 -16.37
CA ARG A 99 -2.44 -2.36 -15.19
C ARG A 99 -1.76 -1.93 -13.90
N GLN A 100 -0.52 -2.37 -13.67
CA GLN A 100 0.23 -1.98 -12.47
C GLN A 100 0.49 -0.48 -12.47
N ILE A 101 1.05 0.05 -13.56
CA ILE A 101 1.39 1.47 -13.73
C ILE A 101 0.16 2.36 -13.54
N ARG A 102 -0.98 2.02 -14.17
CA ARG A 102 -2.24 2.75 -13.99
C ARG A 102 -2.67 2.79 -12.52
N ALA A 103 -2.62 1.64 -11.84
CA ALA A 103 -3.00 1.56 -10.44
C ALA A 103 -2.07 2.37 -9.52
N LEU A 104 -0.77 2.39 -9.83
CA LEU A 104 0.23 3.18 -9.09
C LEU A 104 -0.03 4.68 -9.25
N ILE A 105 -0.11 5.16 -10.49
CA ILE A 105 -0.30 6.59 -10.78
C ILE A 105 -1.63 7.10 -10.23
N ALA A 106 -2.70 6.31 -10.35
CA ALA A 106 -4.01 6.68 -9.85
C ALA A 106 -4.17 6.53 -8.33
N GLY A 107 -3.16 6.02 -7.62
CA GLY A 107 -3.16 5.94 -6.16
C GLY A 107 -4.05 4.84 -5.55
N TYR A 108 -4.57 3.90 -6.36
CA TYR A 108 -5.42 2.81 -5.89
C TYR A 108 -4.73 1.45 -5.83
N HIS A 109 -3.44 1.37 -6.19
CA HIS A 109 -2.69 0.12 -6.12
C HIS A 109 -2.67 -0.45 -4.69
N PRO A 110 -2.85 -1.78 -4.50
CA PRO A 110 -2.92 -2.41 -3.17
C PRO A 110 -1.74 -2.12 -2.25
N HIS A 111 -0.56 -1.81 -2.80
CA HIS A 111 0.60 -1.37 -2.02
C HIS A 111 0.32 -0.11 -1.16
N TYR A 112 -0.64 0.74 -1.56
CA TYR A 112 -1.07 1.89 -0.77
C TYR A 112 -2.01 1.51 0.37
N ASP A 113 -2.61 0.31 0.36
CA ASP A 113 -3.54 -0.11 1.41
C ASP A 113 -2.87 -0.05 2.78
N TRP A 114 -1.59 -0.43 2.89
CA TRP A 114 -0.85 -0.32 4.13
C TRP A 114 -0.75 1.13 4.64
N LYS A 115 -0.39 2.09 3.77
CA LYS A 115 -0.30 3.51 4.15
C LYS A 115 -1.67 4.05 4.56
N ARG A 116 -2.73 3.69 3.82
CA ARG A 116 -4.12 4.08 4.11
C ARG A 116 -4.57 3.51 5.45
N LEU A 117 -4.40 2.22 5.68
CA LEU A 117 -4.80 1.52 6.90
C LEU A 117 -4.01 2.02 8.12
N ARG A 118 -2.72 2.34 7.95
CA ARG A 118 -1.92 3.00 8.99
C ARG A 118 -2.46 4.38 9.35
N HIS A 119 -2.88 5.15 8.34
CA HIS A 119 -3.53 6.44 8.57
C HIS A 119 -4.88 6.27 9.27
N GLU A 120 -5.68 5.29 8.87
CA GLU A 120 -6.96 4.94 9.51
C GLU A 120 -6.78 4.58 10.99
N ALA A 121 -5.82 3.70 11.32
CA ALA A 121 -5.43 3.37 12.71
C ALA A 121 -4.83 4.57 13.47
N THR A 122 -4.36 5.61 12.79
CA THR A 122 -3.90 6.84 13.46
C THR A 122 -5.08 7.74 13.79
N SER A 123 -6.05 7.83 12.89
CA SER A 123 -7.24 8.65 13.05
C SER A 123 -8.21 8.04 14.07
N SER A 124 -8.47 6.73 14.02
CA SER A 124 -9.32 6.02 14.98
C SER A 124 -8.74 6.07 16.41
N PHE A 125 -7.42 5.93 16.58
CA PHE A 125 -6.75 6.17 17.87
C PHE A 125 -7.03 7.56 18.45
N LYS A 126 -6.95 8.61 17.62
CA LYS A 126 -7.25 9.98 18.05
C LYS A 126 -8.71 10.12 18.48
N VAL A 127 -9.63 9.52 17.73
CA VAL A 127 -11.07 9.50 18.07
C VAL A 127 -11.30 8.79 19.40
N MET A 128 -10.72 7.61 19.60
CA MET A 128 -10.83 6.86 20.86
C MET A 128 -10.35 7.69 22.05
N ASN A 129 -9.21 8.38 21.92
CA ASN A 129 -8.70 9.25 22.97
C ASN A 129 -9.63 10.45 23.23
N ALA A 130 -10.16 11.08 22.19
CA ALA A 130 -11.13 12.16 22.34
C ALA A 130 -12.40 11.70 23.06
N VAL A 131 -12.92 10.51 22.73
CA VAL A 131 -14.09 9.91 23.40
C VAL A 131 -13.78 9.60 24.86
N LEU A 132 -12.61 9.04 25.17
CA LEU A 132 -12.17 8.80 26.55
C LEU A 132 -12.12 10.10 27.36
N GLN A 133 -11.52 11.14 26.79
CA GLN A 133 -11.41 12.44 27.44
C GLN A 133 -12.79 13.04 27.72
N LEU A 134 -13.67 13.04 26.72
CA LEU A 134 -15.04 13.55 26.83
C LEU A 134 -15.84 12.76 27.87
N HIS A 135 -15.80 11.43 27.82
CA HIS A 135 -16.51 10.57 28.75
C HIS A 135 -16.10 10.86 30.21
N ARG A 136 -14.80 11.04 30.46
CA ARG A 136 -14.30 11.39 31.80
C ARG A 136 -14.73 12.79 32.24
N GLN A 137 -14.69 13.76 31.33
CA GLN A 137 -15.14 15.12 31.58
C GLN A 137 -16.64 15.16 31.95
N LEU A 138 -17.48 14.38 31.26
CA LEU A 138 -18.91 14.24 31.58
C LEU A 138 -19.15 13.62 32.96
N GLN A 139 -18.22 12.80 33.46
CA GLN A 139 -18.23 12.29 34.84
C GLN A 139 -17.64 13.27 35.87
N GLY A 140 -17.24 14.48 35.46
CA GLY A 140 -16.57 15.45 36.33
C GLY A 140 -15.16 15.03 36.75
N LYS A 141 -14.52 14.10 36.03
CA LYS A 141 -13.19 13.57 36.36
C LYS A 141 -12.13 14.11 35.39
N PRO A 142 -10.95 14.52 35.87
CA PRO A 142 -9.85 14.93 34.98
C PRO A 142 -9.27 13.73 34.21
N SER A 143 -8.60 13.99 33.09
CA SER A 143 -7.91 12.98 32.29
C SER A 143 -6.40 13.07 32.46
N ALA A 144 -5.76 12.02 33.01
CA ALA A 144 -4.31 11.89 33.12
C ALA A 144 -3.72 10.99 32.01
N GLN A 145 -2.43 11.17 31.72
CA GLN A 145 -1.71 10.45 30.65
C GLN A 145 -1.87 8.92 30.73
N HIS A 146 -1.82 8.35 31.94
CA HIS A 146 -1.92 6.92 32.13
C HIS A 146 -3.28 6.33 31.72
N HIS A 147 -4.35 7.12 31.65
CA HIS A 147 -5.64 6.63 31.14
C HIS A 147 -5.56 6.30 29.66
N PHE A 148 -4.98 7.20 28.86
CA PHE A 148 -4.77 6.97 27.43
C PHE A 148 -3.80 5.80 27.18
N ILE A 149 -2.73 5.70 27.96
CA ILE A 149 -1.77 4.58 27.87
C ILE A 149 -2.46 3.25 28.19
N ASN A 150 -3.32 3.22 29.21
CA ASN A 150 -4.03 2.00 29.59
C ASN A 150 -5.02 1.54 28.51
N GLU A 151 -5.75 2.48 27.87
CA GLU A 151 -6.63 2.14 26.75
C GLU A 151 -5.83 1.68 25.53
N ALA A 152 -4.72 2.33 25.20
CA ALA A 152 -3.83 1.89 24.13
C ALA A 152 -3.31 0.46 24.38
N LYS A 153 -2.86 0.16 25.60
CA LYS A 153 -2.41 -1.19 25.98
C LYS A 153 -3.54 -2.23 25.93
N LEU A 154 -4.79 -1.84 26.22
CA LEU A 154 -5.94 -2.75 26.12
C LEU A 154 -6.24 -3.12 24.67
N VAL A 155 -6.22 -2.15 23.76
CA VAL A 155 -6.38 -2.37 22.32
C VAL A 155 -5.22 -3.20 21.78
N ASN A 156 -3.97 -2.86 22.12
CA ASN A 156 -2.79 -3.61 21.71
C ASN A 156 -2.87 -5.06 22.21
N TRP A 157 -3.28 -5.28 23.46
CA TRP A 157 -3.51 -6.62 24.00
C TRP A 157 -4.59 -7.39 23.23
N ALA A 158 -5.66 -6.73 22.80
CA ALA A 158 -6.70 -7.38 22.01
C ALA A 158 -6.17 -7.83 20.63
N LEU A 159 -5.22 -7.10 20.05
CA LEU A 159 -4.56 -7.44 18.79
C LEU A 159 -3.49 -8.52 18.96
N THR A 160 -2.53 -8.33 19.87
CA THR A 160 -1.30 -9.13 19.97
C THR A 160 -1.34 -10.20 21.07
N GLY A 161 -2.27 -10.10 22.01
CA GLY A 161 -2.31 -10.91 23.23
C GLY A 161 -1.45 -10.38 24.38
N GLU A 162 -0.66 -9.32 24.18
CA GLU A 162 0.29 -8.77 25.17
C GLU A 162 0.01 -7.30 25.51
N PHE A 163 0.10 -6.94 26.79
CA PHE A 163 -0.13 -5.56 27.28
C PHE A 163 1.12 -4.67 27.11
N GLN A 164 1.48 -4.37 25.87
CA GLN A 164 2.69 -3.61 25.55
C GLN A 164 2.46 -2.49 24.52
N GLY A 165 3.51 -1.69 24.29
CA GLY A 165 3.55 -0.76 23.17
C GLY A 165 3.58 -1.49 21.83
N LEU A 166 3.15 -0.83 20.77
CA LEU A 166 2.99 -1.43 19.45
C LEU A 166 3.77 -0.63 18.40
N ASP A 167 4.66 -1.30 17.68
CA ASP A 167 5.34 -0.73 16.52
C ASP A 167 4.48 -0.93 15.27
N ARG A 168 3.78 0.13 14.86
CA ARG A 168 2.84 0.11 13.71
C ARG A 168 3.56 -0.08 12.37
N GLU A 169 4.86 0.18 12.29
CA GLU A 169 5.64 -0.01 11.06
C GLU A 169 5.83 -1.49 10.70
N ARG A 170 5.67 -2.38 11.69
CA ARG A 170 5.87 -3.83 11.51
C ARG A 170 4.58 -4.61 11.27
N LEU A 171 3.43 -3.95 11.35
CA LEU A 171 2.13 -4.59 11.18
C LEU A 171 1.82 -4.81 9.71
N SER A 172 1.22 -5.95 9.40
CA SER A 172 0.60 -6.21 8.10
C SER A 172 -0.61 -5.32 7.87
N ALA A 173 -1.07 -5.21 6.62
CA ALA A 173 -2.28 -4.47 6.27
C ALA A 173 -3.51 -4.97 7.06
N GLY A 174 -3.70 -6.29 7.16
CA GLY A 174 -4.82 -6.87 7.91
C GLY A 174 -4.75 -6.57 9.42
N GLU A 175 -3.56 -6.53 10.00
CA GLU A 175 -3.39 -6.15 11.42
C GLU A 175 -3.65 -4.65 11.66
N LEU A 176 -3.29 -3.78 10.72
CA LEU A 176 -3.62 -2.34 10.80
C LEU A 176 -5.12 -2.08 10.70
N ASP A 177 -5.82 -2.80 9.82
CA ASP A 177 -7.27 -2.73 9.69
C ASP A 177 -7.95 -3.19 11.00
N LEU A 178 -7.55 -4.35 11.51
CA LEU A 178 -8.04 -4.85 12.80
C LEU A 178 -7.75 -3.88 13.94
N LEU A 179 -6.55 -3.27 13.98
CA LEU A 179 -6.19 -2.27 14.98
C LEU A 179 -7.15 -1.08 14.93
N ALA A 180 -7.41 -0.52 13.75
CA ALA A 180 -8.35 0.59 13.58
C ALA A 180 -9.75 0.22 14.07
N LYS A 181 -10.25 -0.99 13.74
CA LYS A 181 -11.57 -1.45 14.19
C LYS A 181 -11.64 -1.71 15.70
N LEU A 182 -10.56 -2.18 16.31
CA LEU A 182 -10.48 -2.31 17.77
C LEU A 182 -10.52 -0.94 18.46
N GLU A 183 -9.84 0.07 17.90
CA GLU A 183 -9.85 1.45 18.42
C GLU A 183 -11.25 2.09 18.30
N GLU A 184 -11.89 1.97 17.13
CA GLU A 184 -13.28 2.40 16.90
C GLU A 184 -14.25 1.73 17.88
N ARG A 185 -14.15 0.40 18.04
CA ARG A 185 -15.02 -0.36 18.94
C ARG A 185 -14.79 0.03 20.39
N ASN A 186 -13.53 0.18 20.83
CA ASN A 186 -13.26 0.62 22.19
C ASN A 186 -13.80 2.03 22.45
N ALA A 187 -13.71 2.94 21.47
CA ALA A 187 -14.32 4.27 21.56
C ALA A 187 -15.83 4.19 21.82
N VAL A 188 -16.56 3.36 21.06
CA VAL A 188 -18.00 3.15 21.28
C VAL A 188 -18.28 2.58 22.67
N LEU A 189 -17.55 1.56 23.09
CA LEU A 189 -17.75 0.92 24.40
C LEU A 189 -17.46 1.87 25.58
N ILE A 190 -16.46 2.76 25.44
CA ILE A 190 -16.20 3.85 26.38
C ILE A 190 -17.39 4.82 26.39
N GLY A 191 -17.89 5.23 25.21
CA GLY A 191 -19.05 6.11 25.08
C GLY A 191 -20.29 5.56 25.76
N CYS A 192 -20.53 4.25 25.64
CA CYS A 192 -21.61 3.52 26.32
C CYS A 192 -21.38 3.33 27.84
N GLY A 193 -20.22 3.73 28.38
CA GLY A 193 -19.92 3.66 29.80
C GLY A 193 -19.59 2.26 30.33
N LEU A 194 -19.27 1.29 29.47
CA LEU A 194 -18.92 -0.06 29.90
C LEU A 194 -17.63 -0.05 30.74
N GLY A 195 -17.56 -0.96 31.71
CA GLY A 195 -16.37 -1.15 32.55
C GLY A 195 -15.20 -1.78 31.79
N ARG A 196 -13.99 -1.64 32.32
CA ARG A 196 -12.76 -2.14 31.68
C ARG A 196 -12.82 -3.64 31.34
N ASP A 197 -13.33 -4.47 32.26
CA ASP A 197 -13.34 -5.92 32.08
C ASP A 197 -14.38 -6.36 31.04
N GLU A 198 -15.52 -5.67 30.96
CA GLU A 198 -16.53 -5.88 29.92
C GLU A 198 -15.97 -5.52 28.55
N ARG A 199 -15.28 -4.37 28.45
CA ARG A 199 -14.62 -3.95 27.20
C ARG A 199 -13.54 -4.95 26.78
N LYS A 200 -12.72 -5.43 27.73
CA LYS A 200 -11.69 -6.45 27.48
C LYS A 200 -12.29 -7.72 26.86
N LEU A 201 -13.41 -8.21 27.40
CA LEU A 201 -14.11 -9.37 26.86
C LEU A 201 -14.69 -9.09 25.46
N ALA A 202 -15.32 -7.94 25.28
CA ALA A 202 -15.94 -7.54 24.01
C ALA A 202 -14.89 -7.42 22.88
N LEU A 203 -13.75 -6.78 23.16
CA LEU A 203 -12.64 -6.64 22.21
C LEU A 203 -12.04 -8.00 21.86
N ARG A 204 -11.85 -8.89 22.85
CA ARG A 204 -11.31 -10.23 22.60
C ARG A 204 -12.24 -11.10 21.75
N ARG A 205 -13.55 -11.01 21.98
CA ARG A 205 -14.55 -11.68 21.14
C ARG A 205 -14.48 -11.16 19.71
N PHE A 206 -14.41 -9.84 19.55
CA PHE A 206 -14.28 -9.23 18.23
C PHE A 206 -13.02 -9.67 17.47
N THR A 207 -11.86 -9.69 18.12
CA THR A 207 -10.62 -10.20 17.49
C THR A 207 -10.78 -11.64 17.02
N ARG A 208 -11.42 -12.51 17.82
CA ARG A 208 -11.60 -13.92 17.46
C ARG A 208 -12.53 -14.10 16.27
N ASP A 209 -13.58 -13.28 16.20
CA ASP A 209 -14.58 -13.33 15.16
C ASP A 209 -14.18 -12.49 13.93
N TRP A 210 -13.00 -11.84 13.98
CA TRP A 210 -12.46 -11.03 12.88
C TRP A 210 -12.08 -11.95 11.72
N PRO A 211 -12.66 -11.75 10.52
CA PRO A 211 -12.23 -12.50 9.35
C PRO A 211 -10.76 -12.16 9.08
N ALA A 212 -9.90 -13.18 9.00
CA ALA A 212 -8.54 -12.98 8.53
C ALA A 212 -8.62 -12.39 7.12
N CYS A 213 -8.41 -11.08 7.00
CA CYS A 213 -8.65 -10.37 5.76
C CYS A 213 -7.50 -10.70 4.79
N GLY A 214 -7.68 -11.78 4.02
CA GLY A 214 -7.12 -11.91 2.69
C GLY A 214 -7.91 -10.98 1.78
N VAL A 215 -7.41 -9.78 1.55
CA VAL A 215 -7.98 -8.85 0.57
C VAL A 215 -7.81 -9.49 -0.81
N GLY A 216 -8.92 -9.98 -1.39
CA GLY A 216 -9.04 -10.25 -2.83
C GLY A 216 -9.43 -11.68 -3.25
N SER A 217 -10.65 -12.13 -2.95
CA SER A 217 -11.29 -13.24 -3.69
C SER A 217 -12.81 -13.26 -3.48
N ALA A 218 -13.49 -12.17 -3.81
CA ALA A 218 -14.96 -12.15 -3.85
C ALA A 218 -15.47 -11.28 -5.01
N LEU A 219 -14.95 -11.51 -6.21
CA LEU A 219 -15.54 -11.07 -7.50
C LEU A 219 -15.16 -12.08 -8.60
N HIS A 220 -15.55 -13.34 -8.43
CA HIS A 220 -15.58 -14.31 -9.52
C HIS A 220 -16.63 -15.38 -9.21
N GLN A 221 -17.88 -15.11 -9.57
CA GLN A 221 -18.91 -16.08 -10.00
C GLN A 221 -20.28 -15.38 -10.08
N GLN A 222 -20.52 -14.78 -11.24
CA GLN A 222 -21.78 -14.33 -11.85
C GLN A 222 -21.26 -13.45 -13.00
N GLU A 223 -21.28 -13.80 -14.28
CA GLU A 223 -22.28 -14.47 -15.11
C GLU A 223 -21.56 -15.10 -16.32
N VAL A 224 -21.77 -16.38 -16.62
CA VAL A 224 -21.95 -16.86 -18.01
C VAL A 224 -22.87 -18.08 -17.94
N SER A 225 -24.16 -17.81 -18.05
CA SER A 225 -25.14 -18.76 -18.55
C SER A 225 -26.12 -17.93 -19.35
N ILE A 226 -25.87 -17.87 -20.66
CA ILE A 226 -26.77 -17.89 -21.83
C ILE A 226 -25.86 -18.04 -23.04
#